data_AF-A0A662F6R7-F1
#
_entry.id   AF-A0A662F6R7-F1
#
_cell.length_a   1.000
_cell.length_b   1.000
_cell.length_c   1.000
_cell.angle_alpha   90.00
_cell.angle_beta   90.00
_cell.angle_gamma   90.00
#
_symmetry.space_group_name_H-M   'P 1'
#
loop_
_entity.id
_entity.type
_entity.pdbx_description
1 polymer ?
#
loop_
_entity_poly.entity_id
_entity_poly.type
_entity_poly.pdbx_seq_one_letter_code
_entity_poly.pdbx_strand_id
1 'polypeptide(L)'
;MVKKQTRSNEKLIKRFNRNLNFILIVVLVVISDQITKLLAKKSEISTPVIKNIFYLTYSLNRGSAFSLFQGYAWLMIVISLIVLGTIIRYYRRIPIKMIPATALIFAGTIGNLIDRFFYRGVIDFIDFRIWPAFNIADAALVIGAALLIWFFFKFEYLDKKKFAKTKTPKKR
;
A
#
# COMPACT_ATOMS: atom_id res chain seq x y z
N MET A 1 -29.33 30.27 7.37
CA MET A 1 -28.53 29.49 8.34
C MET A 1 -28.50 27.98 8.04
N VAL A 2 -29.63 27.34 7.72
CA VAL A 2 -29.73 25.88 7.47
C VAL A 2 -28.75 25.32 6.41
N LYS A 3 -28.59 25.96 5.25
CA LYS A 3 -27.67 25.53 4.16
C LYS A 3 -26.18 25.55 4.56
N LYS A 4 -25.78 26.39 5.53
CA LYS A 4 -24.39 26.48 6.01
C LYS A 4 -24.09 25.34 7.00
N GLN A 5 -25.08 25.00 7.83
CA GLN A 5 -25.01 23.87 8.77
C GLN A 5 -24.93 22.53 8.03
N THR A 6 -25.75 22.31 7.01
CA THR A 6 -25.71 21.07 6.21
C THR A 6 -24.38 20.89 5.47
N ARG A 7 -23.84 21.95 4.85
CA ARG A 7 -22.50 21.91 4.20
C ARG A 7 -21.36 21.65 5.19
N SER A 8 -21.49 22.10 6.44
CA SER A 8 -20.50 21.81 7.50
C SER A 8 -20.53 20.33 7.87
N ASN A 9 -21.72 19.77 8.08
CA ASN A 9 -21.91 18.36 8.43
C ASN A 9 -21.41 17.42 7.33
N GLU A 10 -21.67 17.72 6.05
CA GLU A 10 -21.15 16.93 4.93
C GLU A 10 -19.62 16.87 4.88
N LYS A 11 -18.94 17.99 5.15
CA LYS A 11 -17.47 18.04 5.20
C LYS A 11 -16.92 17.21 6.35
N LEU A 12 -17.57 17.25 7.51
CA LEU A 12 -17.20 16.46 8.68
C LEU A 12 -17.34 14.97 8.41
N ILE A 13 -18.47 14.52 7.85
CA ILE A 13 -18.71 13.11 7.51
C ILE A 13 -17.68 12.62 6.49
N LYS A 14 -17.41 13.41 5.43
CA LYS A 14 -16.39 13.04 4.43
C LYS A 14 -15.00 12.90 5.05
N ARG A 15 -14.63 13.80 5.99
CA ARG A 15 -13.35 13.74 6.70
C ARG A 15 -13.29 12.54 7.65
N PHE A 16 -14.38 12.25 8.36
CA PHE A 16 -14.48 11.09 9.25
C PHE A 16 -14.34 9.78 8.48
N ASN A 17 -15.14 9.56 7.45
CA ASN A 17 -15.09 8.34 6.62
C ASN A 17 -13.72 8.17 5.95
N ARG A 18 -13.13 9.27 5.49
CA ARG A 18 -11.76 9.27 4.95
C ARG A 18 -10.74 8.74 5.97
N ASN A 19 -10.75 9.27 7.19
CA ASN A 19 -9.80 8.87 8.22
C ASN A 19 -10.05 7.43 8.66
N LEU A 20 -11.33 7.06 8.86
CA LEU A 20 -11.73 5.72 9.24
C LEU A 20 -11.29 4.68 8.22
N ASN A 21 -11.55 4.92 6.92
CA ASN A 21 -11.13 4.01 5.86
C ASN A 21 -9.62 3.86 5.80
N PHE A 22 -8.87 4.95 5.95
CA PHE A 22 -7.40 4.89 5.96
C PHE A 22 -6.89 4.04 7.12
N ILE A 23 -7.36 4.31 8.35
CA ILE A 23 -6.95 3.58 9.55
C ILE A 23 -7.33 2.11 9.45
N LEU A 24 -8.56 1.81 9.01
CA LEU A 24 -9.05 0.44 8.90
C LEU A 24 -8.18 -0.38 7.94
N ILE A 25 -7.87 0.16 6.75
CA ILE A 25 -6.99 -0.52 5.79
C ILE A 25 -5.59 -0.73 6.39
N VAL A 26 -5.02 0.30 7.03
CA VAL A 26 -3.69 0.19 7.64
C VAL A 26 -3.65 -0.88 8.73
N VAL A 27 -4.59 -0.84 9.65
CA VAL A 27 -4.66 -1.80 10.76
C VAL A 27 -4.84 -3.22 10.24
N LEU A 28 -5.80 -3.44 9.33
CA LEU A 28 -6.06 -4.78 8.79
C LEU A 28 -4.84 -5.34 8.07
N VAL A 29 -4.21 -4.57 7.18
CA VAL A 29 -3.06 -5.04 6.40
C VAL A 29 -1.85 -5.28 7.29
N VAL A 30 -1.53 -4.38 8.23
CA VAL A 30 -0.38 -4.56 9.14
C VAL A 30 -0.58 -5.76 10.05
N ILE A 31 -1.78 -5.94 10.62
CA ILE A 31 -2.08 -7.10 11.47
C ILE A 31 -1.99 -8.40 10.66
N SER A 32 -2.59 -8.45 9.47
CA SER A 32 -2.52 -9.64 8.62
C SER A 32 -1.08 -9.96 8.21
N ASP A 33 -0.29 -8.95 7.82
CA ASP A 33 1.13 -9.11 7.47
C ASP A 33 1.94 -9.67 8.65
N GLN A 34 1.84 -9.05 9.82
CA GLN A 34 2.63 -9.48 10.98
C GLN A 34 2.21 -10.85 11.50
N ILE A 35 0.91 -11.18 11.53
CA ILE A 35 0.45 -12.53 11.91
C ILE A 35 0.99 -13.57 10.93
N THR A 36 0.87 -13.35 9.62
CA THR A 36 1.31 -14.33 8.62
C THR A 36 2.82 -14.52 8.61
N LYS A 37 3.61 -13.45 8.80
CA LYS A 37 5.07 -13.54 8.98
C LYS A 37 5.46 -14.32 10.23
N LEU A 38 4.76 -14.11 11.34
CA LEU A 38 5.00 -14.87 12.57
C LEU A 38 4.68 -16.36 12.38
N LEU A 39 3.61 -16.69 11.65
CA LEU A 39 3.28 -18.09 11.32
C LEU A 39 4.33 -18.72 10.40
N ALA A 40 4.77 -18.00 9.36
CA ALA A 40 5.82 -18.47 8.46
C ALA A 40 7.13 -18.74 9.21
N LYS A 41 7.54 -17.79 10.07
CA LYS A 41 8.73 -17.94 10.92
C LYS A 41 8.68 -19.17 11.83
N LYS A 42 7.50 -19.53 12.36
CA LYS A 42 7.32 -20.74 13.19
C LYS A 42 7.39 -22.05 12.41
N SER A 43 7.01 -22.03 11.13
CA SER A 43 7.05 -23.22 10.28
C SER A 43 8.48 -23.68 10.03
N GLU A 44 9.42 -22.74 9.82
CA GLU A 44 10.83 -22.90 9.44
C GLU A 44 11.12 -23.76 8.18
N ILE A 45 10.17 -24.59 7.78
CA ILE A 45 10.23 -25.54 6.67
C ILE A 45 9.36 -25.03 5.52
N SER A 46 9.91 -25.11 4.30
CA SER A 46 9.19 -24.82 3.06
C SER A 46 8.15 -25.91 2.78
N THR A 47 6.88 -25.57 2.92
CA THR A 47 5.75 -26.50 2.77
C THR A 47 5.05 -26.28 1.43
N PRO A 48 4.93 -27.32 0.56
CA PRO A 48 4.20 -27.19 -0.69
C PRO A 48 2.70 -27.06 -0.44
N VAL A 49 2.09 -26.01 -0.99
CA VAL A 49 0.63 -25.90 -1.11
C VAL A 49 0.18 -26.50 -2.45
N ILE A 50 0.92 -26.19 -3.52
CA ILE A 50 0.80 -26.83 -4.83
C ILE A 50 2.19 -27.28 -5.24
N LYS A 51 2.41 -28.59 -5.33
CA LYS A 51 3.73 -29.18 -5.60
C LYS A 51 4.34 -28.55 -6.86
N ASN A 52 5.61 -28.14 -6.77
CA ASN A 52 6.39 -27.47 -7.83
C ASN A 52 5.89 -26.08 -8.28
N ILE A 53 4.80 -25.55 -7.71
CA ILE A 53 4.23 -24.26 -8.13
C ILE A 53 4.16 -23.26 -6.98
N PHE A 54 3.59 -23.63 -5.83
CA PHE A 54 3.33 -22.69 -4.74
C PHE A 54 3.68 -23.31 -3.39
N TYR A 55 4.49 -22.58 -2.63
CA TYR A 55 4.99 -22.97 -1.33
C TYR A 55 4.77 -21.86 -0.31
N LEU A 56 4.47 -22.28 0.92
CA LEU A 56 4.63 -21.44 2.09
C LEU A 56 6.02 -21.70 2.66
N THR A 57 6.87 -20.67 2.65
CA THR A 57 8.27 -20.79 3.05
C THR A 57 8.59 -19.81 4.16
N TYR A 58 9.75 -19.98 4.79
CA TYR A 58 10.35 -18.93 5.61
C TYR A 58 11.64 -18.48 4.92
N SER A 59 11.66 -17.24 4.47
CA SER A 59 12.84 -16.61 3.89
C SER A 59 13.08 -15.26 4.58
N LEU A 60 14.24 -15.08 5.20
CA LEU A 60 14.63 -13.79 5.75
C LEU A 60 15.45 -13.01 4.71
N ASN A 61 14.78 -12.11 4.01
CA ASN A 61 15.38 -11.29 2.97
C ASN A 61 16.10 -10.07 3.58
N ARG A 62 17.43 -10.06 3.50
CA ARG A 62 18.27 -8.93 3.98
C ARG A 62 18.49 -7.83 2.94
N GLY A 63 17.92 -7.98 1.75
CA GLY A 63 17.90 -6.97 0.70
C GLY A 63 16.51 -6.35 0.53
N SER A 64 16.24 -5.90 -0.70
CA SER A 64 14.93 -5.50 -1.19
C SER A 64 14.38 -6.54 -2.18
N ALA A 65 13.49 -6.13 -3.09
CA ALA A 65 13.09 -6.98 -4.21
C ALA A 65 14.32 -7.51 -4.98
N PHE A 66 14.24 -8.77 -5.45
CA PHE A 66 15.32 -9.49 -6.14
C PHE A 66 16.64 -9.57 -5.35
N SER A 67 16.58 -9.45 -4.02
CA SER A 67 17.77 -9.40 -3.16
C SER A 67 18.77 -8.30 -3.56
N LEU A 68 18.29 -7.19 -4.13
CA LEU A 68 19.11 -5.99 -4.32
C LEU A 68 19.41 -5.33 -2.97
N PHE A 69 20.48 -4.53 -2.88
CA PHE A 69 20.85 -3.79 -1.65
C PHE A 69 21.01 -4.65 -0.39
N GLN A 70 21.48 -5.89 -0.52
CA GLN A 70 21.80 -6.74 0.63
C GLN A 70 22.79 -6.05 1.57
N GLY A 71 22.53 -6.13 2.87
CA GLY A 71 23.36 -5.49 3.90
C GLY A 71 23.03 -4.01 4.14
N TYR A 72 22.21 -3.39 3.30
CA TYR A 72 21.76 -2.00 3.44
C TYR A 72 20.35 -1.89 4.05
N ALA A 73 20.05 -2.73 5.05
CA ALA A 73 18.75 -2.68 5.74
C ALA A 73 18.44 -1.28 6.31
N TRP A 74 19.47 -0.57 6.78
CA TRP A 74 19.36 0.82 7.26
C TRP A 74 18.88 1.79 6.16
N LEU A 75 19.33 1.61 4.91
CA LEU A 75 18.90 2.45 3.79
C LEU A 75 17.41 2.26 3.51
N MET A 76 16.94 1.01 3.58
CA MET A 76 15.52 0.71 3.41
C MET A 76 14.67 1.28 4.56
N ILE A 77 15.19 1.30 5.80
CA ILE A 77 14.55 1.99 6.92
C ILE A 77 14.40 3.48 6.62
N VAL A 78 15.47 4.15 6.16
CA VAL A 78 15.44 5.57 5.80
C VAL A 78 14.42 5.84 4.69
N ILE A 79 14.41 5.03 3.63
CA ILE A 79 13.43 5.14 2.55
C ILE A 79 12.00 4.97 3.07
N SER A 80 11.75 3.96 3.90
CA SER A 80 10.44 3.75 4.53
C SER A 80 10.01 4.98 5.34
N LEU A 81 10.89 5.55 6.16
CA LEU A 81 10.59 6.76 6.94
C LEU A 81 10.28 7.97 6.06
N ILE A 82 10.98 8.14 4.94
CA ILE A 82 10.70 9.20 3.96
C ILE A 82 9.31 9.00 3.34
N VAL A 83 8.96 7.78 2.92
CA VAL A 83 7.65 7.48 2.34
C VAL A 83 6.53 7.73 3.35
N LEU A 84 6.66 7.21 4.58
CA LEU A 84 5.68 7.41 5.64
C LEU A 84 5.54 8.90 5.98
N GLY A 85 6.67 9.61 6.15
CA GLY A 85 6.70 11.04 6.41
C GLY A 85 6.02 11.84 5.31
N THR A 86 6.25 11.49 4.04
CA THR A 86 5.60 12.12 2.88
C THR A 86 4.09 11.90 2.90
N ILE A 87 3.63 10.67 3.12
CA ILE A 87 2.19 10.36 3.19
C ILE A 87 1.54 11.13 4.34
N ILE A 88 2.17 11.20 5.52
CA ILE A 88 1.65 11.96 6.67
C ILE A 88 1.60 13.46 6.35
N ARG A 89 2.71 14.03 5.86
CA ARG A 89 2.86 15.46 5.52
C ARG A 89 1.81 15.92 4.54
N TYR A 90 1.58 15.12 3.49
CA TYR A 90 0.66 15.46 2.41
C TYR A 90 -0.71 14.83 2.57
N TYR A 91 -0.98 14.12 3.68
CA TYR A 91 -2.20 13.34 3.86
C TYR A 91 -3.41 14.16 3.44
N ARG A 92 -3.65 15.32 4.08
CA ARG A 92 -4.82 16.17 3.82
C ARG A 92 -5.01 16.58 2.35
N ARG A 93 -3.96 16.62 1.53
CA ARG A 93 -4.01 16.95 0.11
C ARG A 93 -4.32 15.76 -0.80
N ILE A 94 -4.22 14.53 -0.29
CA ILE A 94 -4.58 13.31 -1.04
C ILE A 94 -6.09 13.33 -1.37
N PRO A 95 -6.48 13.18 -2.64
CA PRO A 95 -7.88 13.05 -3.04
C PRO A 95 -8.54 11.86 -2.36
N ILE A 96 -9.80 12.01 -1.91
CA ILE A 96 -10.54 10.95 -1.19
C ILE A 96 -10.53 9.61 -1.95
N LYS A 97 -10.60 9.64 -3.28
CA LYS A 97 -10.58 8.44 -4.12
C LYS A 97 -9.25 7.66 -4.07
N MET A 98 -8.15 8.34 -3.78
CA MET A 98 -6.80 7.74 -3.68
C MET A 98 -6.48 7.25 -2.27
N ILE A 99 -7.35 7.49 -1.28
CA ILE A 99 -7.13 7.10 0.11
C ILE A 99 -6.84 5.60 0.26
N PRO A 100 -7.59 4.67 -0.36
CA PRO A 100 -7.30 3.24 -0.25
C PRO A 100 -5.90 2.89 -0.78
N ALA A 101 -5.52 3.43 -1.93
CA ALA A 101 -4.22 3.20 -2.54
C ALA A 101 -3.07 3.69 -1.64
N THR A 102 -3.20 4.90 -1.08
CA THR A 102 -2.21 5.45 -0.15
C THR A 102 -2.18 4.73 1.20
N ALA A 103 -3.32 4.21 1.67
CA ALA A 103 -3.39 3.41 2.88
C ALA A 103 -2.67 2.07 2.72
N LEU A 104 -2.83 1.40 1.57
CA LEU A 104 -2.11 0.16 1.25
C LEU A 104 -0.59 0.37 1.21
N ILE A 105 -0.13 1.44 0.56
CA ILE A 105 1.31 1.78 0.52
C ILE A 105 1.83 2.07 1.93
N PHE A 106 1.10 2.86 2.70
CA PHE A 106 1.46 3.18 4.08
C PHE A 106 1.55 1.92 4.95
N ALA A 107 0.55 1.04 4.85
CA ALA A 107 0.49 -0.21 5.60
C ALA A 107 1.62 -1.17 5.24
N GLY A 108 1.85 -1.42 3.95
CA GLY A 108 2.94 -2.28 3.48
C GLY A 108 4.32 -1.73 3.85
N THR A 109 4.48 -0.40 3.78
CA THR A 109 5.72 0.26 4.24
C THR A 109 5.95 0.04 5.74
N ILE A 110 4.91 0.13 6.56
CA ILE A 110 4.99 -0.15 8.01
C ILE A 110 5.32 -1.61 8.27
N GLY A 111 4.60 -2.56 7.64
CA GLY A 111 4.82 -3.99 7.85
C GLY A 111 6.27 -4.41 7.59
N ASN A 112 6.85 -3.95 6.48
CA ASN A 112 8.25 -4.24 6.17
C ASN A 112 9.25 -3.40 7.00
N LEU A 113 8.86 -2.22 7.50
CA LEU A 113 9.69 -1.43 8.39
C LEU A 113 9.82 -2.10 9.77
N ILE A 114 8.72 -2.66 10.29
CA ILE A 114 8.71 -3.41 11.55
C ILE A 114 9.73 -4.55 11.47
N ASP A 115 9.66 -5.39 10.44
CA ASP A 115 10.60 -6.49 10.29
C ASP A 115 12.05 -6.02 10.22
N ARG A 116 12.33 -4.96 9.44
CA ARG A 116 13.70 -4.45 9.31
C ARG A 116 14.26 -3.95 10.62
N PHE A 117 13.43 -3.36 11.47
CA PHE A 117 13.83 -2.91 12.79
C PHE A 117 14.16 -4.08 13.72
N PHE A 118 13.32 -5.14 13.74
CA PHE A 118 13.48 -6.26 14.67
C PHE A 118 14.42 -7.38 14.17
N TYR A 119 14.45 -7.63 12.87
CA TYR A 119 15.12 -8.79 12.25
C TYR A 119 16.24 -8.41 11.29
N ARG A 120 16.49 -7.11 11.05
CA ARG A 120 17.47 -6.61 10.07
C ARG A 120 17.25 -7.16 8.65
N GLY A 121 16.00 -7.48 8.33
CA GLY A 121 15.54 -8.04 7.07
C GLY A 121 14.01 -8.07 7.04
N VAL A 122 13.43 -8.60 5.97
CA VAL A 122 11.98 -8.78 5.81
C VAL A 122 11.68 -10.27 5.73
N ILE A 123 10.60 -10.70 6.39
CA ILE A 123 10.15 -12.09 6.31
C ILE A 123 9.28 -12.27 5.07
N ASP A 124 9.75 -13.06 4.13
CA ASP A 124 9.05 -13.46 2.92
C ASP A 124 8.57 -14.91 3.04
N PHE A 125 7.36 -15.20 2.57
CA PHE A 125 6.73 -16.51 2.78
C PHE A 125 5.84 -17.01 1.65
N ILE A 126 5.43 -16.15 0.73
CA ILE A 126 4.67 -16.52 -0.46
C ILE A 126 5.67 -16.81 -1.58
N ASP A 127 5.88 -18.08 -1.92
CA ASP A 127 6.88 -18.51 -2.90
C ASP A 127 6.23 -19.29 -4.06
N PHE A 128 6.21 -18.67 -5.25
CA PHE A 128 5.70 -19.27 -6.49
C PHE A 128 6.77 -19.98 -7.34
N ARG A 129 8.00 -20.13 -6.83
CA ARG A 129 9.16 -20.76 -7.50
C ARG A 129 9.69 -20.08 -8.77
N ILE A 130 8.87 -19.32 -9.48
CA ILE A 130 9.21 -18.58 -10.71
C ILE A 130 9.43 -17.08 -10.49
N TRP A 131 9.16 -16.60 -9.28
CA TRP A 131 9.24 -15.20 -8.87
C TRP A 131 9.81 -15.12 -7.45
N PRO A 132 10.56 -14.07 -7.08
CA PRO A 132 11.06 -13.92 -5.72
C PRO A 132 9.95 -14.04 -4.69
N ALA A 133 10.21 -14.74 -3.58
CA ALA A 133 9.26 -14.82 -2.49
C ALA A 133 8.91 -13.42 -1.97
N PHE A 134 7.66 -13.26 -1.52
CA PHE A 134 7.14 -11.98 -1.02
C PHE A 134 6.18 -12.20 0.16
N ASN A 135 5.61 -11.12 0.67
CA ASN A 135 4.67 -11.13 1.79
C ASN A 135 3.44 -10.23 1.54
N ILE A 136 2.54 -10.14 2.53
CA ILE A 136 1.33 -9.32 2.42
C ILE A 136 1.67 -7.83 2.30
N ALA A 137 2.68 -7.34 3.02
CA ALA A 137 3.15 -5.96 2.90
C ALA A 137 3.63 -5.62 1.47
N ASP A 138 4.34 -6.52 0.80
CA ASP A 138 4.75 -6.34 -0.60
C ASP A 138 3.56 -6.33 -1.56
N ALA A 139 2.60 -7.25 -1.37
CA ALA A 139 1.37 -7.26 -2.14
C ALA A 139 0.58 -5.95 -1.97
N ALA A 140 0.51 -5.42 -0.74
CA ALA A 140 -0.13 -4.13 -0.46
C ALA A 140 0.60 -2.97 -1.17
N LEU A 141 1.93 -2.96 -1.18
CA LEU A 141 2.73 -1.96 -1.91
C LEU A 141 2.43 -2.02 -3.41
N VAL A 142 2.45 -3.20 -4.03
CA VAL A 142 2.19 -3.39 -5.46
C VAL A 142 0.76 -2.96 -5.83
N ILE A 143 -0.24 -3.43 -5.08
CA ILE A 143 -1.64 -3.08 -5.34
C ILE A 143 -1.88 -1.58 -5.13
N GLY A 144 -1.32 -1.00 -4.07
CA GLY A 144 -1.42 0.43 -3.79
C GLY A 144 -0.78 1.28 -4.89
N ALA A 145 0.41 0.90 -5.36
CA ALA A 145 1.09 1.57 -6.49
C ALA A 145 0.27 1.47 -7.79
N ALA A 146 -0.22 0.27 -8.12
CA ALA A 146 -1.04 0.04 -9.30
C ALA A 146 -2.33 0.89 -9.27
N LEU A 147 -2.99 0.99 -8.11
CA LEU A 147 -4.17 1.83 -7.93
C LEU A 147 -3.85 3.32 -8.09
N LEU A 148 -2.72 3.81 -7.55
CA LEU A 148 -2.31 5.20 -7.73
C LEU A 148 -2.08 5.54 -9.21
N ILE A 149 -1.38 4.66 -9.93
CA ILE A 149 -1.14 4.80 -11.37
C ILE A 149 -2.47 4.82 -12.12
N TRP A 150 -3.38 3.89 -11.82
CA TRP A 150 -4.70 3.86 -12.43
C TRP A 150 -5.50 5.14 -12.18
N PHE A 151 -5.49 5.66 -10.95
CA PHE A 151 -6.15 6.92 -10.63
C PHE A 151 -5.54 8.10 -11.39
N PHE A 152 -4.21 8.16 -11.50
CA PHE A 152 -3.52 9.21 -12.25
C PHE A 152 -4.00 9.27 -13.70
N PHE A 153 -3.97 8.14 -14.42
CA PHE A 153 -4.46 8.08 -15.81
C PHE A 153 -5.96 8.37 -15.93
N LYS A 154 -6.78 7.88 -14.98
CA LYS A 154 -8.22 8.15 -14.98
C LYS A 154 -8.52 9.64 -14.78
N PHE A 155 -7.79 10.32 -13.90
CA PHE A 155 -7.95 11.77 -13.70
C PHE A 155 -7.55 12.54 -14.96
N GLU A 156 -6.41 12.21 -15.57
CA GLU A 156 -5.96 12.84 -16.81
C GLU A 156 -6.96 12.65 -17.96
N TYR A 157 -7.48 11.43 -18.14
CA TYR A 157 -8.50 11.13 -19.14
C TYR A 157 -9.80 11.92 -18.93
N LEU A 158 -10.26 12.02 -17.68
CA LEU A 158 -11.49 12.76 -17.36
C LEU A 158 -11.33 14.27 -17.58
N ASP A 159 -10.16 14.84 -17.33
CA ASP A 159 -9.90 16.25 -17.58
C ASP A 159 -9.82 16.55 -19.08
N LYS A 160 -9.16 15.69 -19.87
CA LYS A 160 -9.18 15.77 -21.34
C LYS A 160 -10.61 15.73 -21.90
N LYS A 161 -11.46 14.83 -21.39
CA LYS A 161 -12.87 14.71 -21.83
C LYS A 161 -13.72 15.93 -21.48
N LYS A 162 -13.52 16.53 -20.30
CA LYS A 162 -14.20 17.78 -19.92
C LYS A 162 -13.80 18.92 -20.85
N PHE A 163 -12.51 19.06 -21.14
CA PHE A 163 -11.98 20.07 -22.05
C PHE A 163 -12.54 19.93 -23.48
N ALA A 164 -12.64 18.70 -23.99
CA ALA A 164 -13.26 18.43 -25.29
C ALA A 164 -14.74 18.84 -25.33
N LYS A 165 -15.51 18.51 -24.28
CA LYS A 165 -16.93 18.90 -24.18
C LYS A 165 -17.15 20.41 -24.08
N THR A 166 -16.23 21.15 -23.45
CA THR A 166 -16.32 22.62 -23.40
C THR A 166 -16.00 23.29 -24.74
N LYS A 167 -15.29 22.61 -25.65
CA LYS A 167 -14.92 23.15 -26.97
C LYS A 167 -15.89 22.77 -28.09
N THR A 168 -16.72 21.74 -27.93
CA THR A 168 -17.76 21.43 -28.92
C THR A 168 -18.85 22.50 -28.87
N PRO A 169 -19.07 23.27 -29.95
CA PRO A 169 -20.15 24.26 -29.98
C PRO A 169 -21.48 23.53 -29.83
N LYS A 170 -22.37 24.05 -28.98
CA LYS A 170 -23.77 23.57 -28.94
C LYS A 170 -24.33 23.77 -30.35
N LYS A 171 -24.62 22.68 -31.07
CA LYS A 171 -25.47 22.72 -32.26
C LYS A 171 -26.79 23.37 -31.82
N ARG A 172 -27.03 24.59 -32.30
CA ARG A 172 -28.34 25.25 -32.22
C ARG A 172 -29.28 24.60 -33.20
#